data_AF-A0A4W5LA91-F1
#
_entry.id   AF-A0A4W5LA91-F1
#
_cell.length_a   1.000
_cell.length_b   1.000
_cell.length_c   1.000
_cell.angle_alpha   90.00
_cell.angle_beta   90.00
_cell.angle_gamma   90.00
#
_symmetry.space_group_name_H-M   'P 1'
#
loop_
_entity.id
_entity.type
_entity.pdbx_description
1 polymer ?
#
loop_
_entity_poly.entity_id
_entity_poly.type
_entity_poly.pdbx_seq_one_letter_code
_entity_poly.pdbx_strand_id
1 'polypeptide(L)'
;MKVSSDFTADERLEIESMKMHKKDLLEDIQVNTQSVVVFSLCSKVLEKGKQLSSGKKKFNMDPKKGINYLVENKLLERNPQPIAEFLYKEEGLNKTAIGDYLGEREELHLQTLKAFVDLHEFSDLNLVQALRQFLWSFRLPGEAQKIDRMMETFATRYCDCNADVFQSTDTCYILSFAIIMLNTSLHNPNVKDKTPLERFISMNRGINNGGDLPNELLTKLYDSIRNEPFKIPEDDGNDLTHTFFNPDREGWLLKLGGRVKTWKRRWFILTDNCLYYFEYTTDKEPRGIIPLENLCVREVVYARKPYCLELYNPNSRGQKIKACKTETDGRVVVGKHQSYMICAGTAEERDTWIESIRASITKDPFYDLVSVRKRKVINQAPQD
;
A
#
# COMPACT_ATOMS: atom_id res chain seq x y z
N MET A 1 -98.12 -3.28 -13.20
CA MET A 1 -97.26 -4.28 -13.87
C MET A 1 -96.09 -4.61 -12.94
N LYS A 2 -96.15 -5.73 -12.20
CA LYS A 2 -95.02 -6.24 -11.43
C LYS A 2 -94.16 -7.07 -12.38
N VAL A 3 -92.92 -6.66 -12.61
CA VAL A 3 -91.93 -7.50 -13.31
C VAL A 3 -91.60 -8.66 -12.37
N SER A 4 -91.81 -9.88 -12.84
CA SER A 4 -91.48 -11.12 -12.12
C SER A 4 -89.97 -11.19 -11.85
N SER A 5 -89.59 -11.49 -10.62
CA SER A 5 -88.21 -11.52 -10.11
C SER A 5 -87.83 -12.89 -9.57
N ASP A 6 -88.31 -13.97 -10.17
CA ASP A 6 -87.94 -15.33 -9.79
C ASP A 6 -87.18 -16.00 -10.94
N PHE A 7 -85.85 -15.98 -10.86
CA PHE A 7 -84.99 -16.83 -11.69
C PHE A 7 -85.38 -18.29 -11.48
N THR A 8 -85.54 -19.02 -12.59
CA THR A 8 -85.81 -20.46 -12.60
C THR A 8 -84.64 -21.24 -11.97
N ALA A 9 -84.88 -22.47 -11.52
CA ALA A 9 -83.84 -23.28 -10.88
C ALA A 9 -82.61 -23.49 -11.78
N ASP A 10 -82.83 -23.64 -13.09
CA ASP A 10 -81.78 -23.78 -14.08
C ASP A 10 -80.97 -22.47 -14.26
N GLU A 11 -81.64 -21.31 -14.30
CA GLU A 11 -80.96 -20.01 -14.36
C GLU A 11 -80.12 -19.74 -13.09
N ARG A 12 -80.55 -20.20 -11.92
CA ARG A 12 -79.76 -20.09 -10.68
C ARG A 12 -78.51 -20.95 -10.72
N LEU A 13 -78.60 -22.17 -11.24
CA LEU A 13 -77.45 -23.06 -11.42
C LEU A 13 -76.45 -22.52 -12.44
N GLU A 14 -76.93 -21.93 -13.55
CA GLU A 14 -76.06 -21.25 -14.52
C GLU A 14 -75.35 -20.04 -13.90
N ILE A 15 -76.06 -19.21 -13.13
CA ILE A 15 -75.45 -18.07 -12.44
C ILE A 15 -74.38 -18.53 -11.43
N GLU A 16 -74.62 -19.62 -10.72
CA GLU A 16 -73.67 -20.17 -9.74
C GLU A 16 -72.42 -20.77 -10.43
N SER A 17 -72.61 -21.47 -11.55
CA SER A 17 -71.54 -21.93 -12.43
C SER A 17 -70.71 -20.76 -12.99
N MET A 18 -71.36 -19.69 -13.46
CA MET A 18 -70.69 -18.49 -13.93
C MET A 18 -69.91 -17.77 -12.83
N LYS A 19 -70.42 -17.76 -11.59
CA LYS A 19 -69.71 -17.19 -10.43
C LYS A 19 -68.46 -18.01 -10.07
N MET A 20 -68.56 -19.34 -10.10
CA MET A 20 -67.43 -20.24 -9.91
C MET A 20 -66.37 -20.02 -11.00
N HIS A 21 -66.76 -20.03 -12.27
CA HIS A 21 -65.83 -19.81 -13.38
C HIS A 21 -65.17 -18.43 -13.34
N LYS A 22 -65.92 -17.38 -12.95
CA LYS A 22 -65.36 -16.04 -12.74
C LYS A 22 -64.33 -16.03 -11.61
N LYS A 23 -64.55 -16.80 -10.54
CA LYS A 23 -63.61 -16.90 -9.42
C LYS A 23 -62.32 -17.58 -9.86
N ASP A 24 -62.41 -18.68 -10.59
CA ASP A 24 -61.25 -19.41 -11.12
C ASP A 24 -60.42 -18.51 -12.07
N LEU A 25 -61.09 -17.79 -12.98
CA LEU A 25 -60.42 -16.83 -13.87
C LEU A 25 -59.71 -15.71 -13.11
N LEU A 26 -60.28 -15.23 -12.01
CA LEU A 26 -59.65 -14.20 -11.17
C LEU A 26 -58.42 -14.76 -10.44
N GLU A 27 -58.47 -16.00 -9.96
CA GLU A 27 -57.32 -16.67 -9.34
C GLU A 27 -56.20 -16.91 -10.36
N ASP A 28 -56.52 -17.36 -11.58
CA ASP A 28 -55.55 -17.54 -12.66
C ASP A 28 -54.89 -16.21 -13.10
N ILE A 29 -55.67 -15.12 -13.21
CA ILE A 29 -55.14 -13.78 -13.51
C ILE A 29 -54.21 -13.32 -12.39
N GLN A 30 -54.54 -13.58 -11.13
CA GLN A 30 -53.72 -13.22 -9.97
C GLN A 30 -52.37 -13.94 -9.99
N VAL A 31 -52.37 -15.24 -10.24
CA VAL A 31 -51.15 -16.07 -10.33
C VAL A 31 -50.28 -15.61 -11.50
N ASN A 32 -50.87 -15.40 -12.68
CA ASN A 32 -50.12 -14.98 -13.86
C ASN A 32 -49.53 -13.57 -13.69
N THR A 33 -50.26 -12.66 -13.05
CA THR A 33 -49.77 -11.31 -12.70
C THR A 33 -48.57 -11.39 -11.75
N GLN A 34 -48.62 -12.25 -10.72
CA GLN A 34 -47.49 -12.47 -9.82
C GLN A 34 -46.28 -13.05 -10.57
N SER A 35 -46.47 -14.04 -11.45
CA SER A 35 -45.39 -14.61 -12.25
C SER A 35 -44.72 -13.57 -13.16
N VAL A 36 -45.48 -12.69 -13.80
CA VAL A 36 -44.93 -11.60 -14.64
C VAL A 36 -44.15 -10.58 -13.81
N VAL A 37 -44.63 -10.23 -12.62
CA VAL A 37 -43.91 -9.32 -11.71
C VAL A 37 -42.60 -9.94 -11.23
N VAL A 38 -42.60 -11.22 -10.84
CA VAL A 38 -41.41 -11.95 -10.42
C VAL A 38 -40.40 -12.06 -11.58
N PHE A 39 -40.86 -12.37 -12.79
CA PHE A 39 -40.00 -12.44 -13.98
C PHE A 39 -39.41 -11.06 -14.33
N SER A 40 -40.21 -9.99 -14.29
CA SER A 40 -39.74 -8.62 -14.50
C SER A 40 -38.72 -8.18 -13.46
N LEU A 41 -38.95 -8.52 -12.18
CA LEU A 41 -38.01 -8.23 -11.09
C LEU A 41 -36.70 -9.01 -11.25
N CYS A 42 -36.79 -10.30 -11.61
CA CYS A 42 -35.62 -11.15 -11.88
C CYS A 42 -34.78 -10.61 -13.04
N SER A 43 -35.42 -10.18 -14.13
CA SER A 43 -34.74 -9.55 -15.28
C SER A 43 -34.03 -8.25 -14.87
N LYS A 44 -34.69 -7.39 -14.09
CA LYS A 44 -34.07 -6.16 -13.55
C LYS A 44 -32.90 -6.42 -12.62
N VAL A 45 -32.97 -7.48 -11.80
CA VAL A 45 -31.87 -7.90 -10.91
C VAL A 45 -30.67 -8.40 -11.74
N LEU A 46 -30.92 -9.18 -12.79
CA LEU A 46 -29.88 -9.66 -13.71
C LEU A 46 -29.19 -8.51 -14.47
N GLU A 47 -29.95 -7.51 -14.93
CA GLU A 47 -29.40 -6.32 -15.58
C GLU A 47 -28.54 -5.48 -14.61
N LYS A 48 -29.05 -5.23 -13.39
CA LYS A 48 -28.28 -4.53 -12.36
C LYS A 48 -26.99 -5.27 -11.99
N GLY A 49 -27.03 -6.61 -11.91
CA GLY A 49 -25.85 -7.43 -11.67
C GLY A 49 -24.79 -7.30 -12.77
N LYS A 50 -25.22 -7.28 -14.04
CA LYS A 50 -24.32 -7.04 -15.19
C LYS A 50 -23.71 -5.64 -15.17
N GLN A 51 -24.51 -4.62 -14.87
CA GLN A 51 -24.03 -3.24 -14.77
C GLN A 51 -23.05 -3.08 -13.60
N LEU A 52 -23.33 -3.68 -12.44
CA LEU A 52 -22.43 -3.69 -11.30
C LEU A 52 -21.09 -4.35 -11.65
N SER A 53 -21.12 -5.52 -12.31
CA SER A 53 -19.90 -6.19 -12.78
C SER A 53 -19.08 -5.33 -13.76
N SER A 54 -19.76 -4.64 -14.68
CA SER A 54 -19.13 -3.67 -15.59
C SER A 54 -18.50 -2.49 -14.82
N GLY A 55 -19.19 -1.97 -13.81
CA GLY A 55 -18.69 -0.91 -12.94
C GLY A 55 -17.45 -1.33 -12.16
N LYS A 56 -17.43 -2.54 -11.60
CA LYS A 56 -16.25 -3.13 -10.92
C LYS A 56 -15.05 -3.25 -11.88
N LYS A 57 -15.26 -3.74 -13.11
CA LYS A 57 -14.20 -3.80 -14.13
C LYS A 57 -13.65 -2.42 -14.47
N LYS A 58 -14.52 -1.41 -14.59
CA LYS A 58 -14.11 -0.01 -14.82
C LYS A 58 -13.33 0.54 -13.64
N PHE A 59 -13.76 0.26 -12.41
CA PHE A 59 -13.05 0.67 -11.19
C PHE A 59 -11.64 0.08 -11.15
N ASN A 60 -11.49 -1.20 -11.44
CA ASN A 60 -10.19 -1.87 -11.44
C ASN A 60 -9.22 -1.32 -12.51
N MET A 61 -9.73 -0.67 -13.56
CA MET A 61 -8.90 0.01 -14.57
C MET A 61 -8.64 1.49 -14.23
N ASP A 62 -9.66 2.18 -13.72
CA ASP A 62 -9.64 3.59 -13.36
C ASP A 62 -10.67 3.81 -12.24
N PRO A 63 -10.21 3.94 -10.98
CA PRO A 63 -11.10 4.03 -9.82
C PRO A 63 -12.12 5.17 -9.92
N LYS A 64 -11.68 6.35 -10.38
CA LYS A 64 -12.56 7.54 -10.49
C LYS A 64 -13.64 7.31 -11.53
N LYS A 65 -13.30 6.75 -12.71
CA LYS A 65 -14.30 6.42 -13.74
C LYS A 65 -15.23 5.29 -13.31
N GLY A 66 -14.74 4.30 -12.57
CA GLY A 66 -15.54 3.22 -12.02
C GLY A 66 -16.63 3.73 -11.07
N ILE A 67 -16.25 4.56 -10.10
CA ILE A 67 -17.20 5.20 -9.17
C ILE A 67 -18.20 6.07 -9.93
N ASN A 68 -17.74 6.92 -10.86
CA ASN A 68 -18.65 7.75 -11.66
C ASN A 68 -19.67 6.92 -12.46
N TYR A 69 -19.23 5.83 -13.09
CA TYR A 69 -20.13 4.93 -13.81
C TYR A 69 -21.18 4.32 -12.89
N LEU A 70 -20.79 3.86 -11.70
CA LEU A 70 -21.74 3.28 -10.72
C LEU A 70 -22.75 4.31 -10.24
N VAL A 71 -22.31 5.56 -10.04
CA VAL A 71 -23.18 6.68 -9.67
C VAL A 71 -24.17 7.03 -10.78
N GLU A 72 -23.70 7.18 -12.02
CA GLU A 72 -24.54 7.50 -13.18
C GLU A 72 -25.60 6.44 -13.45
N ASN A 73 -25.27 5.17 -13.20
CA ASN A 73 -26.20 4.04 -13.34
C ASN A 73 -27.08 3.82 -12.09
N LYS A 74 -27.04 4.71 -11.09
CA LYS A 74 -27.82 4.63 -9.84
C LYS A 74 -27.57 3.33 -9.06
N LEU A 75 -26.35 2.80 -9.15
CA LEU A 75 -25.88 1.63 -8.42
C LEU A 75 -25.12 2.01 -7.16
N LEU A 76 -24.64 3.25 -7.07
CA LEU A 76 -23.91 3.78 -5.94
C LEU A 76 -24.28 5.26 -5.74
N GLU A 77 -24.36 5.72 -4.50
CA GLU A 77 -24.55 7.14 -4.22
C GLU A 77 -23.20 7.87 -4.18
N ARG A 78 -23.17 9.12 -4.64
CA ARG A 78 -21.95 9.94 -4.63
C ARG A 78 -21.68 10.57 -3.26
N ASN A 79 -21.70 9.75 -2.22
CA ASN A 79 -21.49 10.13 -0.83
C ASN A 79 -20.33 9.33 -0.23
N PRO A 80 -19.56 9.88 0.72
CA PRO A 80 -18.40 9.18 1.30
C PRO A 80 -18.74 7.81 1.90
N GLN A 81 -19.84 7.73 2.66
CA GLN A 81 -20.22 6.52 3.39
C GLN A 81 -20.59 5.35 2.45
N PRO A 82 -21.51 5.50 1.47
CA PRO A 82 -21.78 4.44 0.49
C PRO A 82 -20.56 4.02 -0.33
N ILE A 83 -19.70 4.97 -0.71
CA ILE A 83 -18.46 4.64 -1.44
C ILE A 83 -17.53 3.83 -0.55
N ALA A 84 -17.32 4.21 0.71
CA ALA A 84 -16.50 3.47 1.65
C ALA A 84 -17.01 2.04 1.86
N GLU A 85 -18.32 1.87 2.03
CA GLU A 85 -18.93 0.54 2.18
C GLU A 85 -18.79 -0.31 0.92
N PHE A 86 -18.93 0.29 -0.26
CA PHE A 86 -18.66 -0.38 -1.53
C PHE A 86 -17.20 -0.86 -1.59
N LEU A 87 -16.22 0.00 -1.28
CA LEU A 87 -14.81 -0.36 -1.30
C LEU A 87 -14.44 -1.43 -0.27
N TYR A 88 -15.12 -1.44 0.88
CA TYR A 88 -14.84 -2.37 1.98
C TYR A 88 -15.49 -3.75 1.79
N LYS A 89 -16.77 -3.78 1.36
CA LYS A 89 -17.59 -5.00 1.34
C LYS A 89 -17.62 -5.71 -0.02
N GLU A 90 -17.45 -4.99 -1.13
CA GLU A 90 -17.66 -5.61 -2.44
C GLU A 90 -16.47 -6.46 -2.91
N GLU A 91 -16.78 -7.71 -3.29
CA GLU A 91 -15.81 -8.62 -3.88
C GLU A 91 -15.49 -8.28 -5.34
N GLY A 92 -14.30 -8.66 -5.79
CA GLY A 92 -13.85 -8.48 -7.17
C GLY A 92 -13.29 -7.08 -7.48
N LEU A 93 -13.08 -6.25 -6.46
CA LEU A 93 -12.33 -5.00 -6.58
C LEU A 93 -10.83 -5.24 -6.41
N ASN A 94 -10.03 -4.64 -7.29
CA ASN A 94 -8.58 -4.70 -7.20
C ASN A 94 -8.11 -3.88 -5.99
N LYS A 95 -7.31 -4.50 -5.11
CA LYS A 95 -6.89 -3.88 -3.85
C LYS A 95 -5.91 -2.72 -4.01
N THR A 96 -5.14 -2.71 -5.10
CA THR A 96 -4.29 -1.57 -5.48
C THR A 96 -5.13 -0.37 -5.91
N ALA A 97 -6.15 -0.61 -6.75
CA ALA A 97 -7.10 0.41 -7.18
C ALA A 97 -7.86 1.06 -6.00
N ILE A 98 -8.18 0.28 -4.96
CA ILE A 98 -8.74 0.80 -3.70
C ILE A 98 -7.76 1.73 -3.00
N GLY A 99 -6.51 1.30 -2.80
CA GLY A 99 -5.47 2.11 -2.16
C GLY A 99 -5.21 3.42 -2.91
N ASP A 100 -5.14 3.36 -4.24
CA ASP A 100 -4.96 4.54 -5.09
C ASP A 100 -6.10 5.55 -4.92
N TYR A 101 -7.35 5.08 -4.89
CA TYR A 101 -8.53 5.92 -4.70
C TYR A 101 -8.57 6.55 -3.31
N LEU A 102 -8.39 5.76 -2.26
CA LEU A 102 -8.43 6.23 -0.87
C LEU A 102 -7.28 7.18 -0.55
N GLY A 103 -6.14 7.01 -1.22
CA GLY A 103 -4.96 7.85 -1.04
C GLY A 103 -5.06 9.23 -1.69
N GLU A 104 -6.06 9.54 -2.51
CA GLU A 104 -6.16 10.85 -3.18
C GLU A 104 -6.39 12.02 -2.19
N ARG A 105 -6.07 13.24 -2.63
CA ARG A 105 -6.09 14.45 -1.79
C ARG A 105 -7.40 15.24 -1.81
N GLU A 106 -8.33 14.87 -2.70
CA GLU A 106 -9.58 15.61 -2.87
C GLU A 106 -10.54 15.34 -1.71
N GLU A 107 -11.37 16.31 -1.34
CA GLU A 107 -12.20 16.26 -0.13
C GLU A 107 -13.08 15.00 -0.03
N LEU A 108 -13.75 14.62 -1.13
CA LEU A 108 -14.56 13.40 -1.18
C LEU A 108 -13.73 12.15 -0.84
N HIS A 109 -12.49 12.07 -1.34
CA HIS A 109 -11.61 10.93 -1.10
C HIS A 109 -11.11 10.90 0.34
N LEU A 110 -10.78 12.05 0.93
CA LEU A 110 -10.40 12.16 2.34
C LEU A 110 -11.54 11.73 3.27
N GLN A 111 -12.76 12.19 3.00
CA GLN A 111 -13.95 11.79 3.77
C GLN A 111 -14.27 10.30 3.56
N THR A 112 -14.07 9.78 2.35
CA THR A 112 -14.25 8.35 2.04
C THR A 112 -13.22 7.49 2.77
N LEU A 113 -11.95 7.92 2.83
CA LEU A 113 -10.91 7.25 3.61
C LEU A 113 -11.29 7.20 5.09
N LYS A 114 -11.73 8.32 5.68
CA LYS A 114 -12.20 8.33 7.07
C LYS A 114 -13.34 7.33 7.28
N ALA A 115 -14.38 7.38 6.45
CA ALA A 115 -15.51 6.45 6.53
C ALA A 115 -15.08 4.99 6.35
N PHE A 116 -14.11 4.72 5.46
CA PHE A 116 -13.56 3.38 5.22
C PHE A 116 -12.78 2.84 6.43
N VAL A 117 -11.98 3.68 7.08
CA VAL A 117 -11.25 3.31 8.30
C VAL A 117 -12.23 3.14 9.48
N ASP A 118 -13.29 3.94 9.54
CA ASP A 118 -14.36 3.83 10.54
C ASP A 118 -15.14 2.50 10.45
N LEU A 119 -15.15 1.83 9.29
CA LEU A 119 -15.70 0.47 9.12
C LEU A 119 -14.84 -0.63 9.75
N HIS A 120 -13.59 -0.34 10.15
CA HIS A 120 -12.74 -1.30 10.83
C HIS A 120 -12.99 -1.28 12.35
N GLU A 121 -13.16 -2.46 12.94
CA GLU A 121 -13.34 -2.67 14.38
C GLU A 121 -11.98 -2.96 15.03
N PHE A 122 -11.34 -1.92 15.57
CA PHE A 122 -10.03 -2.03 16.23
C PHE A 122 -10.09 -2.17 17.75
N SER A 123 -11.28 -2.14 18.35
CA SER A 123 -11.47 -2.33 19.78
C SER A 123 -10.90 -3.67 20.24
N ASP A 124 -10.19 -3.68 21.36
CA ASP A 124 -9.56 -4.86 21.98
C ASP A 124 -8.49 -5.56 21.11
N LEU A 125 -8.12 -4.97 19.96
CA LEU A 125 -7.03 -5.46 19.13
C LEU A 125 -5.71 -4.77 19.49
N ASN A 126 -4.63 -5.54 19.57
CA ASN A 126 -3.30 -4.93 19.60
C ASN A 126 -2.96 -4.31 18.23
N LEU A 127 -1.95 -3.44 18.21
CA LEU A 127 -1.60 -2.68 17.00
C LEU A 127 -1.27 -3.56 15.79
N VAL A 128 -0.60 -4.70 15.99
CA VAL A 128 -0.31 -5.65 14.89
C VAL A 128 -1.60 -6.27 14.34
N GLN A 129 -2.54 -6.67 15.21
CA GLN A 129 -3.82 -7.24 14.79
C GLN A 129 -4.64 -6.24 13.98
N ALA A 130 -4.71 -4.99 14.45
CA ALA A 130 -5.38 -3.90 13.73
C ALA A 130 -4.70 -3.63 12.36
N LEU A 131 -3.37 -3.58 12.32
CA LEU A 131 -2.61 -3.43 11.07
C LEU A 131 -2.87 -4.58 10.09
N ARG A 132 -2.97 -5.84 10.56
CA ARG A 132 -3.31 -6.98 9.69
C ARG A 132 -4.67 -6.81 9.04
N GLN A 133 -5.69 -6.42 9.81
CA GLN A 133 -7.02 -6.18 9.26
C GLN A 133 -7.01 -5.02 8.26
N PHE A 134 -6.35 -3.92 8.61
CA PHE A 134 -6.28 -2.72 7.79
C PHE A 134 -5.57 -2.98 6.44
N LEU A 135 -4.38 -3.60 6.48
CA LEU A 135 -3.58 -3.92 5.30
C LEU A 135 -4.14 -5.08 4.46
N TRP A 136 -5.12 -5.82 4.98
CA TRP A 136 -5.87 -6.81 4.19
C TRP A 136 -6.95 -6.16 3.31
N SER A 137 -7.42 -4.97 3.68
CA SER A 137 -8.54 -4.33 3.01
C SER A 137 -8.15 -3.65 1.69
N PHE A 138 -6.88 -3.30 1.50
CA PHE A 138 -6.33 -2.61 0.32
C PHE A 138 -4.81 -2.77 0.24
N ARG A 139 -4.19 -2.35 -0.86
CA ARG A 139 -2.72 -2.28 -1.00
C ARG A 139 -2.24 -0.85 -0.79
N LEU A 140 -1.20 -0.65 0.02
CA LEU A 140 -0.64 0.69 0.22
C LEU A 140 -0.13 1.26 -1.13
N PRO A 141 -0.43 2.54 -1.44
CA PRO A 141 0.06 3.21 -2.63
C PRO A 141 1.57 3.50 -2.53
N GLY A 142 2.26 3.66 -3.66
CA GLY A 142 3.71 3.90 -3.67
C GLY A 142 4.14 5.32 -3.27
N GLU A 143 3.26 6.31 -3.38
CA GLU A 143 3.59 7.70 -3.10
C GLU A 143 3.52 8.02 -1.59
N ALA A 144 4.62 8.54 -1.03
CA ALA A 144 4.75 8.84 0.40
C ALA A 144 3.60 9.70 0.97
N GLN A 145 3.11 10.68 0.21
CA GLN A 145 2.00 11.54 0.65
C GLN A 145 0.67 10.78 0.78
N LYS A 146 0.44 9.75 -0.05
CA LYS A 146 -0.75 8.91 0.03
C LYS A 146 -0.65 7.97 1.23
N ILE A 147 0.50 7.32 1.41
CA ILE A 147 0.78 6.46 2.57
C ILE A 147 0.57 7.23 3.88
N ASP A 148 1.13 8.45 3.97
CA ASP A 148 0.99 9.32 5.14
C ASP A 148 -0.48 9.53 5.54
N ARG A 149 -1.35 9.93 4.58
CA ARG A 149 -2.79 10.11 4.84
C ARG A 149 -3.47 8.85 5.37
N MET A 150 -3.16 7.71 4.76
CA MET A 150 -3.79 6.43 5.14
C MET A 150 -3.36 6.00 6.55
N MET A 151 -2.07 6.10 6.84
CA MET A 151 -1.52 5.71 8.14
C MET A 151 -1.88 6.69 9.26
N GLU A 152 -2.03 7.99 8.95
CA GLU A 152 -2.56 8.99 9.89
C GLU A 152 -4.00 8.69 10.29
N THR A 153 -4.84 8.37 9.29
CA THR A 153 -6.25 8.05 9.52
C THR A 153 -6.38 6.75 10.31
N PHE A 154 -5.56 5.74 9.99
CA PHE A 154 -5.46 4.49 10.75
C PHE A 154 -5.06 4.75 12.20
N ALA A 155 -3.98 5.50 12.44
CA ALA A 155 -3.48 5.76 13.79
C ALA A 155 -4.51 6.51 14.64
N THR A 156 -5.22 7.47 14.03
CA THR A 156 -6.31 8.21 14.69
C THR A 156 -7.41 7.24 15.13
N ARG A 157 -7.91 6.42 14.19
CA ARG A 157 -8.96 5.44 14.49
C ARG A 157 -8.52 4.42 15.55
N TYR A 158 -7.29 3.93 15.48
CA TYR A 158 -6.79 2.98 16.46
C TYR A 158 -6.78 3.57 17.87
N CYS A 159 -6.34 4.82 18.02
CA CYS A 159 -6.36 5.52 19.31
C CYS A 159 -7.78 5.79 19.79
N ASP A 160 -8.71 6.17 18.90
CA ASP A 160 -10.12 6.36 19.24
C ASP A 160 -10.77 5.07 19.78
N CYS A 161 -10.38 3.91 19.24
CA CYS A 161 -10.84 2.60 19.71
C CYS A 161 -10.10 2.10 20.96
N ASN A 162 -8.90 2.62 21.25
CA ASN A 162 -7.99 2.10 22.28
C ASN A 162 -7.32 3.27 23.06
N ALA A 163 -8.14 4.07 23.73
CA ALA A 163 -7.76 5.37 24.30
C ALA A 163 -6.59 5.35 25.31
N ASP A 164 -6.32 4.21 25.95
CA ASP A 164 -5.30 4.10 27.02
C ASP A 164 -3.97 3.46 26.56
N VAL A 165 -3.84 3.08 25.29
CA VAL A 165 -2.67 2.34 24.80
C VAL A 165 -1.49 3.27 24.46
N PHE A 166 -1.77 4.45 23.88
CA PHE A 166 -0.76 5.40 23.42
C PHE A 166 -1.10 6.81 23.89
N GLN A 167 -0.08 7.61 24.27
CA GLN A 167 -0.31 8.99 24.71
C GLN A 167 -0.65 9.96 23.57
N SER A 168 -0.38 9.57 22.32
CA SER A 168 -0.65 10.40 21.14
C SER A 168 -0.85 9.55 19.90
N THR A 169 -1.62 10.07 18.95
CA THR A 169 -1.75 9.51 17.59
C THR A 169 -0.38 9.36 16.91
N ASP A 170 0.52 10.32 17.15
CA ASP A 170 1.89 10.29 16.64
C ASP A 170 2.66 9.04 17.13
N THR A 171 2.48 8.65 18.39
CA THR A 171 3.09 7.44 18.94
C THR A 171 2.60 6.20 18.19
N CYS A 172 1.28 6.09 17.99
CA CYS A 172 0.66 5.00 17.24
C CYS A 172 1.15 4.95 15.79
N TYR A 173 1.21 6.10 15.13
CA TYR A 173 1.66 6.25 13.75
C TYR A 173 3.12 5.81 13.57
N ILE A 174 4.04 6.32 14.41
CA ILE A 174 5.47 5.99 14.31
C ILE A 174 5.69 4.51 14.64
N LEU A 175 5.01 3.98 15.67
CA LEU A 175 5.14 2.58 16.04
C LEU A 175 4.58 1.66 14.95
N SER A 176 3.51 2.05 14.27
CA SER A 176 2.96 1.30 13.13
C SER A 176 4.00 1.13 12.03
N PHE A 177 4.77 2.16 11.70
CA PHE A 177 5.86 2.03 10.75
C PHE A 177 7.03 1.22 11.27
N ALA A 178 7.38 1.33 12.55
CA ALA A 178 8.40 0.47 13.15
C ALA A 178 8.01 -1.01 13.03
N ILE A 179 6.72 -1.34 13.18
CA ILE A 179 6.18 -2.70 12.99
C ILE A 179 6.26 -3.13 11.52
N ILE A 180 5.91 -2.28 10.57
CA ILE A 180 6.00 -2.61 9.13
C ILE A 180 7.47 -2.83 8.73
N MET A 181 8.38 -1.96 9.17
CA MET A 181 9.83 -2.15 8.98
C MET A 181 10.35 -3.43 9.63
N LEU A 182 9.82 -3.78 10.81
CA LEU A 182 10.15 -5.03 11.49
C LEU A 182 9.73 -6.24 10.65
N ASN A 183 8.54 -6.22 10.03
CA ASN A 183 8.09 -7.28 9.14
C ASN A 183 9.10 -7.52 8.01
N THR A 184 9.52 -6.45 7.34
CA THR A 184 10.52 -6.54 6.27
C THR A 184 11.85 -7.06 6.82
N SER A 185 12.31 -6.54 7.96
CA SER A 185 13.55 -6.97 8.59
C SER A 185 13.54 -8.47 8.88
N LEU A 186 12.48 -9.00 9.50
CA LEU A 186 12.38 -10.40 9.89
C LEU A 186 12.15 -11.34 8.70
N HIS A 187 11.29 -10.98 7.77
CA HIS A 187 10.76 -11.93 6.78
C HIS A 187 11.31 -11.76 5.36
N ASN A 188 11.86 -10.61 4.99
CA ASN A 188 12.49 -10.46 3.68
C ASN A 188 13.82 -11.24 3.64
N PRO A 189 13.99 -12.24 2.75
CA PRO A 189 15.23 -13.03 2.66
C PRO A 189 16.48 -12.20 2.31
N ASN A 190 16.31 -11.03 1.68
CA ASN A 190 17.39 -10.13 1.30
C ASN A 190 17.97 -9.36 2.50
N VAL A 191 17.23 -9.26 3.61
CA VAL A 191 17.74 -8.64 4.85
C VAL A 191 18.58 -9.66 5.61
N LYS A 192 19.90 -9.45 5.61
CA LYS A 192 20.84 -10.32 6.33
C LYS A 192 20.86 -10.04 7.84
N ASP A 193 20.74 -8.79 8.26
CA ASP A 193 20.72 -8.39 9.68
C ASP A 193 19.28 -8.31 10.18
N LYS A 194 18.81 -9.42 10.76
CA LYS A 194 17.47 -9.53 11.34
C LYS A 194 17.42 -8.77 12.65
N THR A 195 16.47 -7.85 12.81
CA THR A 195 16.32 -7.06 14.04
C THR A 195 15.92 -7.97 15.20
N PRO A 196 16.76 -8.18 16.24
CA PRO A 196 16.37 -8.95 17.42
C PRO A 196 15.42 -8.13 18.32
N LEU A 197 14.68 -8.80 19.21
CA LEU A 197 13.73 -8.19 20.14
C LEU A 197 14.34 -7.01 20.91
N GLU A 198 15.51 -7.20 21.53
CA GLU A 198 16.19 -6.16 22.32
C GLU A 198 16.50 -4.91 21.49
N ARG A 199 16.86 -5.10 20.22
CA ARG A 199 17.10 -3.98 19.29
C ARG A 199 15.78 -3.29 18.96
N PHE A 200 14.71 -4.03 18.71
CA PHE A 200 13.39 -3.45 18.46
C PHE A 200 12.89 -2.61 19.65
N ILE A 201 13.07 -3.09 20.89
CA ILE A 201 12.77 -2.33 22.10
C ILE A 201 13.63 -1.06 22.16
N SER A 202 14.95 -1.19 21.98
CA SER A 202 15.87 -0.05 22.02
C SER A 202 15.58 1.01 20.95
N MET A 203 15.17 0.60 19.75
CA MET A 203 14.85 1.51 18.63
C MET A 203 13.60 2.36 18.90
N ASN A 204 12.70 1.88 19.75
CA ASN A 204 11.42 2.51 20.07
C ASN A 204 11.41 3.19 21.45
N ARG A 205 12.57 3.39 22.08
CA ARG A 205 12.65 4.20 23.31
C ARG A 205 12.28 5.67 23.04
N GLY A 206 11.62 6.29 24.01
CA GLY A 206 11.16 7.69 23.94
C GLY A 206 10.02 7.95 22.95
N ILE A 207 9.45 6.91 22.33
CA ILE A 207 8.43 7.06 21.27
C ILE A 207 7.08 7.56 21.82
N ASN A 208 6.82 7.40 23.12
CA ASN A 208 5.56 7.76 23.77
C ASN A 208 5.65 9.18 24.37
N ASN A 209 5.72 10.20 23.50
CA ASN A 209 5.93 11.61 23.87
C ASN A 209 7.16 11.83 24.78
N GLY A 210 8.28 11.20 24.45
CA GLY A 210 9.53 11.24 25.24
C GLY A 210 9.64 10.13 26.28
N GLY A 211 8.55 9.47 26.64
CA GLY A 211 8.55 8.27 27.49
C GLY A 211 8.70 6.96 26.71
N ASP A 212 8.94 5.87 27.45
CA ASP A 212 9.03 4.51 26.90
C ASP A 212 7.67 3.81 26.92
N LEU A 213 7.41 2.98 25.90
CA LEU A 213 6.30 2.03 25.92
C LEU A 213 6.65 0.81 26.78
N PRO A 214 5.67 0.12 27.38
CA PRO A 214 5.93 -1.09 28.16
C PRO A 214 6.66 -2.15 27.34
N ASN A 215 7.76 -2.69 27.86
CA ASN A 215 8.54 -3.74 27.19
C ASN A 215 7.67 -4.97 26.84
N GLU A 216 6.70 -5.31 27.69
CA GLU A 216 5.77 -6.41 27.44
C GLU A 216 4.91 -6.15 26.19
N LEU A 217 4.45 -4.92 25.99
CA LEU A 217 3.70 -4.53 24.78
C LEU A 217 4.57 -4.70 23.55
N LEU A 218 5.78 -4.12 23.54
CA LEU A 218 6.71 -4.22 22.41
C LEU A 218 7.11 -5.67 22.11
N THR A 219 7.25 -6.50 23.14
CA THR A 219 7.54 -7.94 23.00
C THR A 219 6.38 -8.66 22.33
N LYS A 220 5.13 -8.43 22.76
CA LYS A 220 3.94 -9.02 22.12
C LYS A 220 3.81 -8.61 20.65
N LEU A 221 4.08 -7.36 20.33
CA LEU A 221 4.05 -6.86 18.94
C LEU A 221 5.15 -7.52 18.09
N TYR A 222 6.37 -7.62 18.63
CA TYR A 222 7.50 -8.26 17.97
C TYR A 222 7.23 -9.73 17.69
N ASP A 223 6.80 -10.49 18.70
CA ASP A 223 6.53 -11.92 18.57
C ASP A 223 5.37 -12.19 17.61
N SER A 224 4.34 -11.34 17.60
CA SER A 224 3.24 -11.43 16.63
C SER A 224 3.73 -11.33 15.19
N ILE A 225 4.59 -10.34 14.88
CA ILE A 225 5.20 -10.23 13.54
C ILE A 225 6.14 -11.39 13.27
N ARG A 226 7.01 -11.76 14.20
CA ARG A 226 7.96 -12.86 14.04
C ARG A 226 7.28 -14.18 13.70
N ASN A 227 6.14 -14.46 14.33
CA ASN A 227 5.40 -15.70 14.14
C ASN A 227 4.63 -15.73 12.82
N GLU A 228 4.08 -14.60 12.38
CA GLU A 228 3.32 -14.52 11.13
C GLU A 228 3.64 -13.21 10.40
N PRO A 229 4.18 -13.23 9.16
CA PRO A 229 4.35 -12.00 8.38
C PRO A 229 3.00 -11.35 8.05
N PHE A 230 3.00 -10.06 7.69
CA PHE A 230 1.80 -9.46 7.10
C PHE A 230 1.39 -10.23 5.83
N LYS A 231 0.10 -10.51 5.70
CA LYS A 231 -0.48 -11.08 4.48
C LYS A 231 -1.05 -9.92 3.68
N ILE A 232 -0.60 -9.78 2.44
CA ILE A 232 -1.12 -8.78 1.51
C ILE A 232 -2.05 -9.47 0.51
N PRO A 233 -3.21 -8.89 0.20
CA PRO A 233 -4.05 -9.38 -0.88
C PRO A 233 -3.38 -9.20 -2.24
N GLU A 234 -3.45 -10.21 -3.11
CA GLU A 234 -2.86 -10.15 -4.47
C GLU A 234 -1.35 -9.88 -4.45
N ASP A 235 -0.59 -10.65 -3.66
CA ASP A 235 0.88 -10.55 -3.53
C ASP A 235 1.59 -10.88 -4.86
N ASP A 236 2.04 -9.85 -5.58
CA ASP A 236 2.91 -9.94 -6.76
C ASP A 236 4.41 -9.85 -6.39
N GLY A 237 4.75 -9.83 -5.09
CA GLY A 237 6.12 -9.69 -4.58
C GLY A 237 6.68 -8.26 -4.56
N ASN A 238 5.94 -7.26 -5.07
CA ASN A 238 6.35 -5.85 -5.08
C ASN A 238 5.72 -5.02 -3.95
N ASP A 239 5.13 -5.65 -2.94
CA ASP A 239 4.38 -4.95 -1.89
C ASP A 239 5.26 -4.24 -0.86
N LEU A 240 4.88 -3.02 -0.48
CA LEU A 240 5.58 -2.17 0.49
C LEU A 240 5.95 -2.88 1.80
N THR A 241 5.20 -3.85 2.31
CA THR A 241 5.60 -4.55 3.55
C THR A 241 6.74 -5.56 3.35
N HIS A 242 6.98 -6.01 2.11
CA HIS A 242 8.11 -6.83 1.69
C HIS A 242 9.23 -6.01 1.04
N THR A 243 8.89 -4.88 0.39
CA THR A 243 9.79 -3.95 -0.30
C THR A 243 9.80 -2.57 0.35
N PHE A 244 9.80 -2.50 1.69
CA PHE A 244 10.27 -1.28 2.40
C PHE A 244 11.70 -0.89 1.97
N PHE A 245 12.38 -1.84 1.31
CA PHE A 245 13.57 -1.68 0.47
C PHE A 245 13.19 -1.63 -1.02
N ASN A 246 12.37 -0.66 -1.44
CA ASN A 246 12.18 -0.41 -2.87
C ASN A 246 13.43 0.33 -3.35
N PRO A 247 14.14 -0.14 -4.39
CA PRO A 247 15.26 0.63 -4.86
C PRO A 247 14.80 1.97 -5.44
N ASP A 248 15.34 3.06 -4.89
CA ASP A 248 15.19 4.42 -5.42
C ASP A 248 15.48 4.47 -6.93
N ARG A 249 16.36 3.56 -7.40
CA ARG A 249 16.65 3.34 -8.82
C ARG A 249 17.37 2.01 -9.05
N GLU A 250 17.12 1.38 -10.19
CA GLU A 250 17.94 0.30 -10.72
C GLU A 250 18.22 0.46 -12.22
N GLY A 251 19.28 -0.17 -12.72
CA GLY A 251 19.70 -0.01 -14.12
C GLY A 251 21.12 -0.46 -14.44
N TRP A 252 21.44 -0.56 -15.73
CA TRP A 252 22.76 -0.98 -16.18
C TRP A 252 23.71 0.21 -16.35
N LEU A 253 24.84 0.19 -15.62
CA LEU A 253 25.88 1.21 -15.77
C LEU A 253 27.26 0.58 -16.02
N LEU A 254 28.16 1.39 -16.57
CA LEU A 254 29.58 1.06 -16.66
C LEU A 254 30.29 1.69 -15.47
N LYS A 255 31.14 0.93 -14.76
CA LYS A 255 31.98 1.45 -13.68
C LYS A 255 33.46 1.23 -13.92
N LEU A 256 34.28 2.18 -13.48
CA LEU A 256 35.73 2.05 -13.53
C LEU A 256 36.25 1.26 -12.32
N GLY A 257 37.23 0.39 -12.55
CA GLY A 257 37.95 -0.29 -11.49
C GLY A 257 38.82 0.64 -10.64
N GLY A 258 39.13 0.21 -9.42
CA GLY A 258 39.84 1.02 -8.42
C GLY A 258 41.33 1.07 -8.71
N ARG A 259 42.03 -0.03 -8.36
CA ARG A 259 43.46 -0.22 -8.62
C ARG A 259 43.76 -0.42 -10.11
N VAL A 260 42.99 -1.27 -10.78
CA VAL A 260 43.09 -1.53 -12.22
C VAL A 260 41.98 -0.77 -12.91
N LYS A 261 42.33 0.16 -13.81
CA LYS A 261 41.38 1.10 -14.45
C LYS A 261 40.67 0.47 -15.66
N THR A 262 39.94 -0.61 -15.42
CA THR A 262 39.10 -1.27 -16.45
C THR A 262 37.63 -0.94 -16.24
N TRP A 263 36.91 -0.69 -17.33
CA TRP A 263 35.46 -0.51 -17.32
C TRP A 263 34.75 -1.87 -17.26
N LYS A 264 33.70 -1.96 -16.43
CA LYS A 264 32.86 -3.15 -16.28
C LYS A 264 31.39 -2.75 -16.27
N ARG A 265 30.56 -3.45 -17.06
CA ARG A 265 29.10 -3.31 -17.03
C ARG A 265 28.54 -4.06 -15.83
N ARG A 266 27.71 -3.41 -15.04
CA ARG A 266 27.12 -3.95 -13.82
C ARG A 266 25.68 -3.48 -13.69
N TRP A 267 24.83 -4.33 -13.13
CA TRP A 267 23.47 -3.95 -12.75
C TRP A 267 23.56 -3.23 -11.42
N PHE A 268 23.13 -1.97 -11.38
CA PHE A 268 23.17 -1.14 -10.19
C PHE A 268 21.79 -1.09 -9.56
N ILE A 269 21.77 -1.11 -8.24
CA ILE A 269 20.58 -0.93 -7.42
C ILE A 269 20.94 0.11 -6.35
N LEU A 270 20.18 1.20 -6.30
CA LEU A 270 20.27 2.24 -5.28
C LEU A 270 19.14 2.01 -4.28
N THR A 271 19.48 1.74 -3.03
CA THR A 271 18.52 1.58 -1.93
C THR A 271 19.25 1.77 -0.61
N ASP A 272 18.55 2.18 0.46
CA ASP A 272 19.12 2.36 1.81
C ASP A 272 20.38 3.22 1.88
N ASN A 273 20.41 4.32 1.11
CA ASN A 273 21.57 5.20 1.04
C ASN A 273 22.87 4.45 0.64
N CYS A 274 22.71 3.33 -0.08
CA CYS A 274 23.78 2.45 -0.55
C CYS A 274 23.60 2.19 -2.04
N LEU A 275 24.73 2.15 -2.74
CA LEU A 275 24.77 1.78 -4.15
C LEU A 275 25.36 0.38 -4.28
N TYR A 276 24.51 -0.58 -4.62
CA TYR A 276 24.85 -1.97 -4.86
C TYR A 276 25.13 -2.17 -6.36
N TYR A 277 26.04 -3.08 -6.68
CA TYR A 277 26.26 -3.48 -8.06
C TYR A 277 26.51 -4.98 -8.22
N PHE A 278 25.87 -5.57 -9.21
CA PHE A 278 25.83 -7.00 -9.50
C PHE A 278 26.46 -7.30 -10.86
N GLU A 279 26.95 -8.53 -11.05
CA GLU A 279 27.44 -8.94 -12.37
C GLU A 279 26.28 -9.22 -13.33
N TYR A 280 25.23 -9.87 -12.82
CA TYR A 280 23.99 -10.18 -13.52
C TYR A 280 22.76 -9.75 -12.70
N THR A 281 21.63 -9.51 -13.36
CA THR A 281 20.36 -9.14 -12.68
C THR A 281 19.78 -10.26 -11.84
N THR A 282 20.19 -11.50 -12.08
CA THR A 282 19.76 -12.71 -11.36
C THR A 282 20.64 -13.04 -10.15
N ASP A 283 21.72 -12.29 -9.93
CA ASP A 283 22.66 -12.54 -8.84
C ASP A 283 22.01 -12.24 -7.50
N LYS A 284 22.09 -13.20 -6.57
CA LYS A 284 21.57 -13.04 -5.20
C LYS A 284 22.49 -12.23 -4.29
N GLU A 285 23.77 -12.11 -4.64
CA GLU A 285 24.77 -11.38 -3.85
C GLU A 285 25.45 -10.28 -4.69
N PRO A 286 25.62 -9.07 -4.13
CA PRO A 286 26.25 -7.98 -4.86
C PRO A 286 27.74 -8.25 -5.04
N ARG A 287 28.27 -7.83 -6.21
CA ARG A 287 29.71 -7.80 -6.45
C ARG A 287 30.38 -6.71 -5.59
N GLY A 288 29.67 -5.67 -5.21
CA GLY A 288 30.12 -4.76 -4.19
C GLY A 288 29.05 -3.76 -3.75
N ILE A 289 29.35 -3.11 -2.64
CA ILE A 289 28.45 -2.21 -1.92
C ILE A 289 29.20 -0.92 -1.64
N ILE A 290 28.59 0.21 -1.99
CA ILE A 290 29.12 1.55 -1.79
C ILE A 290 28.15 2.32 -0.90
N PRO A 291 28.41 2.40 0.42
CA PRO A 291 27.70 3.33 1.30
C PRO A 291 27.84 4.76 0.78
N LEU A 292 26.74 5.49 0.68
CA LEU A 292 26.72 6.87 0.18
C LEU A 292 26.89 7.91 1.28
N GLU A 293 26.99 7.48 2.54
CA GLU A 293 27.30 8.34 3.68
C GLU A 293 28.54 9.20 3.43
N ASN A 294 28.39 10.52 3.59
CA ASN A 294 29.46 11.51 3.39
C ASN A 294 30.03 11.57 1.97
N LEU A 295 29.34 10.98 0.99
CA LEU A 295 29.68 11.12 -0.43
C LEU A 295 28.82 12.20 -1.08
N CYS A 296 29.32 12.74 -2.19
CA CYS A 296 28.60 13.60 -3.09
C CYS A 296 28.70 13.04 -4.52
N VAL A 297 27.74 13.40 -5.36
CA VAL A 297 27.72 13.02 -6.77
C VAL A 297 27.72 14.25 -7.68
N ARG A 298 28.55 14.19 -8.72
CA ARG A 298 28.67 15.23 -9.75
C ARG A 298 28.85 14.64 -11.13
N GLU A 299 28.49 15.41 -12.14
CA GLU A 299 28.84 15.14 -13.52
C GLU A 299 30.35 15.32 -13.73
N VAL A 300 30.96 14.45 -14.55
CA VAL A 300 32.36 14.55 -14.94
C VAL A 300 32.56 14.19 -16.41
N VAL A 301 33.49 14.88 -17.07
CA VAL A 301 33.94 14.52 -18.41
C VAL A 301 35.07 13.50 -18.30
N TYR A 302 34.91 12.35 -18.95
CA TYR A 302 35.94 11.31 -19.03
C TYR A 302 36.34 11.04 -20.48
N ALA A 303 37.64 11.03 -20.76
CA ALA A 303 38.14 10.85 -22.12
C ALA A 303 37.59 9.55 -22.74
N ARG A 304 36.91 9.68 -23.89
CA ARG A 304 36.33 8.58 -24.68
C ARG A 304 35.18 7.80 -24.00
N LYS A 305 34.58 8.33 -22.92
CA LYS A 305 33.34 7.82 -22.34
C LYS A 305 32.37 8.97 -22.09
N PRO A 306 31.25 9.07 -22.83
CA PRO A 306 30.24 10.08 -22.58
C PRO A 306 29.41 9.71 -21.33
N TYR A 307 28.67 10.70 -20.81
CA TYR A 307 27.63 10.54 -19.78
C TYR A 307 28.14 9.98 -18.43
N CYS A 308 29.26 10.51 -17.93
CA CYS A 308 29.88 10.02 -16.71
C CYS A 308 29.54 10.87 -15.47
N LEU A 309 29.47 10.18 -14.34
CA LEU A 309 29.28 10.74 -13.00
C LEU A 309 30.37 10.23 -12.05
N GLU A 310 30.63 11.01 -11.00
CA GLU A 310 31.60 10.70 -9.96
C GLU A 310 30.96 10.70 -8.58
N LEU A 311 31.14 9.59 -7.84
CA LEU A 311 30.97 9.58 -6.39
C LEU A 311 32.30 9.91 -5.71
N TYR A 312 32.33 10.96 -4.91
CA TYR A 312 33.53 11.42 -4.20
C TYR A 312 33.19 11.91 -2.80
N ASN A 313 34.16 11.88 -1.89
CA ASN A 313 34.05 12.49 -0.58
C ASN A 313 34.60 13.94 -0.62
N PRO A 314 33.78 14.98 -0.37
CA PRO A 314 34.24 16.37 -0.41
C PRO A 314 35.18 16.73 0.75
N ASN A 315 35.04 16.06 1.90
CA ASN A 315 35.73 16.38 3.16
C ASN A 315 37.05 15.61 3.34
N SER A 316 37.39 14.70 2.42
CA SER A 316 38.56 13.82 2.57
C SER A 316 39.22 13.56 1.21
N ARG A 317 39.66 14.64 0.56
CA ARG A 317 40.27 14.60 -0.78
C ARG A 317 41.50 13.69 -0.78
N GLY A 318 41.43 12.58 -1.52
CA GLY A 318 42.52 11.60 -1.66
C GLY A 318 42.45 10.39 -0.72
N GLN A 319 41.54 10.38 0.27
CA GLN A 319 41.27 9.20 1.09
C GLN A 319 40.43 8.17 0.31
N LYS A 320 40.51 6.90 0.73
CA LYS A 320 39.73 5.82 0.12
C LYS A 320 38.31 5.85 0.69
N ILE A 321 37.32 5.72 -0.21
CA ILE A 321 35.92 5.53 0.16
C ILE A 321 35.76 4.17 0.83
N LYS A 322 35.07 4.15 1.97
CA LYS A 322 34.72 2.92 2.68
C LYS A 322 33.67 2.18 1.87
N ALA A 323 34.05 1.07 1.26
CA ALA A 323 33.20 0.22 0.44
C ALA A 323 33.72 -1.22 0.50
N CYS A 324 32.92 -2.20 0.09
CA CYS A 324 33.35 -3.59 -0.02
C CYS A 324 33.09 -4.16 -1.42
N LYS A 325 33.84 -5.19 -1.80
CA LYS A 325 33.63 -5.95 -3.03
C LYS A 325 33.99 -7.42 -2.81
N THR A 326 33.38 -8.29 -3.61
CA THR A 326 33.73 -9.72 -3.66
C THR A 326 34.78 -9.96 -4.75
N GLU A 327 35.83 -10.69 -4.43
CA GLU A 327 36.81 -11.16 -5.43
C GLU A 327 36.30 -12.41 -6.15
N THR A 328 37.00 -12.86 -7.20
CA THR A 328 36.59 -14.03 -8.00
C THR A 328 36.59 -15.34 -7.20
N ASP A 329 37.29 -15.36 -6.06
CA ASP A 329 37.33 -16.49 -5.13
C ASP A 329 36.26 -16.43 -4.03
N GLY A 330 35.33 -15.46 -4.11
CA GLY A 330 34.24 -15.30 -3.15
C GLY A 330 34.60 -14.51 -1.89
N ARG A 331 35.87 -14.09 -1.70
CA ARG A 331 36.26 -13.31 -0.51
C ARG A 331 35.77 -11.86 -0.60
N VAL A 332 35.22 -11.36 0.51
CA VAL A 332 34.86 -9.95 0.66
C VAL A 332 36.08 -9.14 1.08
N VAL A 333 36.41 -8.11 0.31
CA VAL A 333 37.56 -7.23 0.56
C VAL A 333 37.14 -5.76 0.52
N VAL A 334 37.90 -4.91 1.21
CA VAL A 334 37.67 -3.46 1.19
C VAL A 334 38.01 -2.87 -0.19
N GLY A 335 37.12 -2.02 -0.68
CA GLY A 335 37.29 -1.25 -1.91
C GLY A 335 38.54 -0.38 -1.89
N LYS A 336 39.18 -0.21 -3.04
CA LYS A 336 40.42 0.58 -3.19
C LYS A 336 40.19 1.80 -4.07
N HIS A 337 39.06 2.47 -3.87
CA HIS A 337 38.62 3.61 -4.67
C HIS A 337 38.75 4.91 -3.87
N GLN A 338 39.37 5.92 -4.46
CA GLN A 338 39.34 7.30 -3.94
C GLN A 338 38.06 8.02 -4.40
N SER A 339 37.59 7.68 -5.59
CA SER A 339 36.29 8.04 -6.13
C SER A 339 35.78 6.91 -7.03
N TYR A 340 34.47 6.88 -7.27
CA TYR A 340 33.86 5.95 -8.22
C TYR A 340 33.44 6.71 -9.48
N MET A 341 34.10 6.40 -10.60
CA MET A 341 33.66 6.81 -11.94
C MET A 341 32.64 5.81 -12.46
N ILE A 342 31.49 6.33 -12.88
CA ILE A 342 30.38 5.56 -13.44
C ILE A 342 29.89 6.26 -14.72
N CYS A 343 29.53 5.54 -15.76
CA CYS A 343 28.96 6.11 -16.98
C CYS A 343 27.66 5.40 -17.37
N ALA A 344 26.68 6.18 -17.76
CA ALA A 344 25.37 5.73 -18.22
C ALA A 344 25.34 5.51 -19.74
N GLY A 345 24.26 4.93 -20.24
CA GLY A 345 24.04 4.74 -21.67
C GLY A 345 23.66 6.03 -22.40
N THR A 346 22.94 6.94 -21.72
CA THR A 346 22.51 8.24 -22.26
C THR A 346 22.73 9.38 -21.26
N ALA A 347 22.60 10.62 -21.73
CA ALA A 347 22.68 11.81 -20.88
C ALA A 347 21.52 11.86 -19.87
N GLU A 348 20.31 11.53 -20.32
CA GLU A 348 19.11 11.47 -19.50
C GLU A 348 19.25 10.40 -18.40
N GLU A 349 19.79 9.24 -18.75
CA GLU A 349 20.06 8.19 -17.77
C GLU A 349 21.11 8.67 -16.74
N ARG A 350 22.21 9.30 -17.16
CA ARG A 350 23.19 9.88 -16.22
C ARG A 350 22.53 10.89 -15.28
N ASP A 351 21.76 11.83 -15.81
CA ASP A 351 21.18 12.92 -15.03
C ASP A 351 20.16 12.40 -14.03
N THR A 352 19.33 11.46 -14.44
CA THR A 352 18.38 10.80 -13.54
C THR A 352 19.07 9.94 -12.47
N TRP A 353 20.20 9.30 -12.77
CA TRP A 353 21.04 8.64 -11.75
C TRP A 353 21.65 9.63 -10.76
N ILE A 354 22.19 10.76 -11.24
CA ILE A 354 22.72 11.84 -10.38
C ILE A 354 21.62 12.36 -9.46
N GLU A 355 20.43 12.61 -9.98
CA GLU A 355 19.27 13.06 -9.21
C GLU A 355 18.84 12.05 -8.16
N SER A 356 18.68 10.78 -8.52
CA SER A 356 18.30 9.72 -7.55
C SER A 356 19.37 9.53 -6.48
N ILE A 357 20.66 9.55 -6.84
CA ILE A 357 21.75 9.43 -5.85
C ILE A 357 21.77 10.66 -4.93
N ARG A 358 21.59 11.88 -5.47
CA ARG A 358 21.46 13.09 -4.63
C ARG A 358 20.25 12.99 -3.72
N ALA A 359 19.12 12.53 -4.25
CA ALA A 359 17.90 12.32 -3.49
C ALA A 359 18.20 11.31 -2.37
N SER A 360 18.69 10.11 -2.64
CA SER A 360 19.02 9.12 -1.60
C SER A 360 20.00 9.67 -0.53
N ILE A 361 20.99 10.47 -0.94
CA ILE A 361 21.94 11.16 -0.03
C ILE A 361 21.26 12.27 0.81
N THR A 362 20.18 12.89 0.31
CA THR A 362 19.52 14.07 0.91
C THR A 362 18.08 13.85 1.41
N LYS A 363 17.49 12.69 1.11
CA LYS A 363 16.06 12.37 1.19
C LYS A 363 15.92 10.85 1.21
N ASP A 364 15.41 10.34 2.32
CA ASP A 364 14.26 9.46 2.19
C ASP A 364 13.09 10.33 2.67
N PRO A 365 12.18 10.82 1.80
CA PRO A 365 11.11 11.72 2.22
C PRO A 365 10.15 11.09 3.23
N PHE A 366 10.07 9.76 3.26
CA PHE A 366 9.18 8.99 4.11
C PHE A 366 9.84 8.66 5.45
N TYR A 367 11.08 8.19 5.46
CA TYR A 367 11.92 8.10 6.65
C TYR A 367 12.19 9.47 7.24
N ASP A 368 12.34 10.53 6.44
CA ASP A 368 12.40 11.91 6.89
C ASP A 368 11.08 12.32 7.52
N LEU A 369 9.93 11.98 6.94
CA LEU A 369 8.63 12.27 7.54
C LEU A 369 8.49 11.61 8.92
N VAL A 370 8.77 10.31 9.00
CA VAL A 370 8.72 9.54 10.26
C VAL A 370 9.80 10.03 11.25
N SER A 371 11.02 10.33 10.79
CA SER A 371 12.12 10.80 11.63
C SER A 371 11.95 12.24 12.09
N VAL A 372 11.37 13.13 11.26
CA VAL A 372 10.99 14.49 11.63
C VAL A 372 9.89 14.44 12.68
N ARG A 373 8.87 13.60 12.49
CA ARG A 373 7.78 13.43 13.46
C ARG A 373 8.29 12.83 14.76
N LYS A 374 9.11 11.78 14.69
CA LYS A 374 9.79 11.19 15.86
C LYS A 374 10.64 12.21 16.62
N ARG A 375 11.41 13.05 15.92
CA ARG A 375 12.17 14.14 16.56
C ARG A 375 11.26 15.17 17.24
N LYS A 376 10.12 15.54 16.64
CA LYS A 376 9.15 16.44 17.27
C LYS A 376 8.56 15.85 18.55
N VAL A 377 8.14 14.58 18.51
CA VAL A 377 7.57 13.86 19.66
C VAL A 377 8.56 13.76 20.81
N ILE A 378 9.83 13.43 20.51
CA ILE A 378 10.89 13.32 21.53
C ILE A 378 11.25 14.70 22.11
N ASN A 379 11.34 15.74 21.28
CA ASN A 379 11.78 17.07 21.71
C ASN A 379 10.68 17.93 22.38
N GLN A 380 9.41 17.51 22.30
CA GLN A 380 8.29 18.21 22.97
C GLN A 380 8.05 17.73 24.40
N ALA A 381 8.81 16.73 24.89
CA ALA A 381 8.75 16.30 26.27
C ALA A 381 9.28 17.39 27.22
N PRO A 382 8.63 17.65 28.36
CA PRO A 382 9.21 18.50 29.40
C PRO A 382 10.58 17.97 29.79
N GLN A 383 11.60 18.83 29.74
CA GLN A 383 12.86 18.55 30.43
C GLN A 383 12.60 18.79 31.91
N ASP A 384 12.31 17.72 32.65
CA ASP A 384 12.30 17.74 34.12
C ASP A 384 13.71 17.94 34.68
#